data_AF-A0A929ZT63-F1
#
_entry.id   AF-A0A929ZT63-F1
#
_cell.length_a   1.000
_cell.length_b   1.000
_cell.length_c   1.000
_cell.angle_alpha   90.00
_cell.angle_beta   90.00
_cell.angle_gamma   90.00
#
_symmetry.space_group_name_H-M   'P 1'
#
loop_
_entity.id
_entity.type
_entity.pdbx_description
1 polymer ?
#
loop_
_entity_poly.entity_id
_entity_poly.type
_entity_poly.pdbx_seq_one_letter_code
_entity_poly.pdbx_strand_id
1 'polypeptide(L)'
;MPHQWGNILVVTKDELVPKYYNTYESLKKTIQRYEDKPYGIKKVQSGGNGRQLLVDFDSLPKEIQNSIGDPRTMHHPLLKFWEINPAATAFYTTYEFEDGDYLKIEYQEEYITNASVLIALLKLKEERLSLKGGKKTGIMESLRIDLITFN
;
A
#
# COMPACT_ATOMS: atom_id res chain seq x y z
N MET A 1 -12.20 4.14 4.87
CA MET A 1 -11.29 3.26 4.11
C MET A 1 -11.73 1.82 4.33
N PRO A 2 -11.46 0.90 3.37
CA PRO A 2 -11.82 -0.50 3.53
C PRO A 2 -11.22 -1.07 4.82
N HIS A 3 -12.00 -1.84 5.55
CA HIS A 3 -11.56 -2.44 6.80
C HIS A 3 -11.98 -3.90 6.86
N GLN A 4 -11.28 -4.68 7.69
CA GLN A 4 -11.60 -6.08 7.86
C GLN A 4 -12.80 -6.27 8.78
N TRP A 5 -13.76 -7.07 8.32
CA TRP A 5 -14.90 -7.53 9.09
C TRP A 5 -14.88 -9.06 9.14
N GLY A 6 -14.33 -9.61 10.22
CA GLY A 6 -13.97 -11.03 10.29
C GLY A 6 -12.91 -11.35 9.23
N ASN A 7 -13.24 -12.21 8.25
CA ASN A 7 -12.34 -12.59 7.16
C ASN A 7 -12.60 -11.84 5.84
N ILE A 8 -13.59 -10.94 5.81
CA ILE A 8 -14.04 -10.24 4.59
C ILE A 8 -13.57 -8.79 4.65
N LEU A 9 -13.14 -8.24 3.52
CA LEU A 9 -12.82 -6.82 3.40
C LEU A 9 -14.10 -6.08 3.02
N VAL A 10 -14.48 -5.09 3.82
CA VAL A 10 -15.74 -4.38 3.64
C VAL A 10 -15.52 -2.88 3.52
N VAL A 11 -16.46 -2.24 2.81
CA VAL A 11 -16.53 -0.78 2.69
C VAL A 11 -17.84 -0.27 3.27
N THR A 12 -17.79 0.97 3.74
CA THR A 12 -18.94 1.66 4.32
C THR A 12 -19.68 2.49 3.28
N LYS A 13 -20.90 2.92 3.62
CA LYS A 13 -21.70 3.84 2.79
C LYS A 13 -20.94 5.14 2.45
N ASP A 14 -20.15 5.63 3.40
CA ASP A 14 -19.50 6.95 3.32
C ASP A 14 -18.28 6.92 2.37
N GLU A 15 -17.78 5.72 2.05
CA GLU A 15 -16.73 5.52 1.05
C GLU A 15 -17.27 5.42 -0.37
N LEU A 16 -18.52 4.94 -0.50
CA LEU A 16 -19.18 4.72 -1.79
C LEU A 16 -19.95 5.96 -2.28
N VAL A 17 -20.52 6.73 -1.35
CA VAL A 17 -21.34 7.91 -1.62
C VAL A 17 -20.61 9.16 -1.10
N PRO A 18 -20.54 10.27 -1.86
CA PRO A 18 -21.14 10.50 -3.17
C PRO A 18 -20.24 10.11 -4.35
N LYS A 19 -19.01 9.67 -4.09
CA LYS A 19 -17.94 9.58 -5.10
C LYS A 19 -18.27 8.62 -6.25
N TYR A 20 -18.87 7.46 -5.94
CA TYR A 20 -19.22 6.45 -6.94
C TYR A 20 -20.73 6.33 -7.16
N TYR A 21 -21.52 6.71 -6.15
CA TYR A 21 -22.96 6.74 -6.20
C TYR A 21 -23.48 8.11 -5.77
N ASN A 22 -24.28 8.75 -6.62
CA ASN A 22 -24.78 10.10 -6.38
C ASN A 22 -25.56 10.22 -5.06
N THR A 23 -26.29 9.18 -4.66
CA THR A 23 -27.11 9.16 -3.44
C THR A 23 -27.14 7.78 -2.79
N TYR A 24 -27.45 7.74 -1.50
CA TYR A 24 -27.66 6.47 -0.78
C TYR A 24 -28.77 5.61 -1.41
N GLU A 25 -29.84 6.21 -1.91
CA GLU A 25 -30.92 5.49 -2.60
C GLU A 25 -30.45 4.81 -3.89
N SER A 26 -29.53 5.44 -4.63
CA SER A 26 -28.94 4.82 -5.82
C SER A 26 -28.08 3.60 -5.47
N LEU A 27 -27.31 3.67 -4.39
CA LEU A 27 -26.53 2.54 -3.87
C LEU A 27 -27.48 1.41 -3.42
N LYS A 28 -28.52 1.74 -2.64
CA LYS A 28 -29.51 0.78 -2.14
C LYS A 28 -30.23 0.04 -3.26
N LYS A 29 -30.71 0.75 -4.29
CA LYS A 29 -31.34 0.15 -5.47
C LYS A 29 -30.39 -0.75 -6.25
N THR A 30 -29.12 -0.38 -6.32
CA THR A 30 -28.10 -1.19 -6.99
C THR A 30 -27.85 -2.48 -6.24
N ILE A 31 -27.67 -2.42 -4.91
CA ILE A 31 -27.53 -3.60 -4.05
C ILE A 31 -28.73 -4.53 -4.22
N GLN A 32 -29.95 -3.99 -4.15
CA GLN A 32 -31.18 -4.78 -4.30
C GLN A 32 -31.28 -5.47 -5.68
N ARG A 33 -30.84 -4.79 -6.76
CA ARG A 33 -30.86 -5.36 -8.12
C ARG A 33 -29.94 -6.59 -8.26
N TYR A 34 -28.85 -6.66 -7.50
CA TYR A 34 -27.85 -7.73 -7.56
C TYR A 34 -27.94 -8.69 -6.36
N GLU A 35 -28.95 -8.55 -5.50
CA GLU A 35 -29.10 -9.34 -4.27
C GLU A 35 -29.20 -10.84 -4.58
N ASP A 36 -30.07 -11.22 -5.52
CA ASP A 36 -30.33 -12.61 -5.90
C ASP A 36 -29.36 -13.17 -6.96
N LYS A 37 -28.50 -12.32 -7.54
CA LYS A 37 -27.61 -12.71 -8.64
C LYS A 37 -26.28 -13.23 -8.11
N PRO A 38 -25.60 -14.19 -8.74
CA PRO A 38 -24.28 -14.64 -8.27
C PRO A 38 -23.16 -13.61 -8.49
N TYR A 39 -23.44 -12.50 -9.17
CA TYR A 39 -22.49 -11.45 -9.53
C TYR A 39 -23.01 -10.07 -9.13
N GLY A 40 -22.10 -9.09 -9.10
CA GLY A 40 -22.39 -7.72 -8.72
C GLY A 40 -22.28 -7.50 -7.21
N ILE A 41 -22.71 -6.31 -6.78
CA ILE A 41 -22.43 -5.80 -5.44
C ILE A 41 -23.16 -6.60 -4.39
N LYS A 42 -22.42 -7.07 -3.38
CA LYS A 42 -22.93 -7.87 -2.26
C LYS A 42 -22.92 -7.09 -0.96
N LYS A 43 -24.07 -7.12 -0.28
CA LYS A 43 -24.27 -6.56 1.05
C LYS A 43 -23.90 -7.61 2.08
N VAL A 44 -22.95 -7.27 2.96
CA VAL A 44 -22.52 -8.12 4.08
C VAL A 44 -23.39 -7.86 5.30
N GLN A 45 -23.70 -6.58 5.57
CA GLN A 45 -24.52 -6.19 6.71
C GLN A 45 -25.46 -5.05 6.33
N SER A 46 -26.74 -5.19 6.66
CA SER A 46 -27.72 -4.10 6.52
C SER A 46 -27.47 -3.00 7.56
N GLY A 47 -27.50 -1.74 7.11
CA GLY A 47 -27.44 -0.58 8.00
C GLY A 47 -28.80 -0.25 8.64
N GLY A 48 -28.78 0.38 9.81
CA GLY A 48 -29.98 0.79 10.57
C GLY A 48 -29.88 0.44 12.07
N ASN A 49 -30.65 1.12 12.92
CA ASN A 49 -30.67 0.91 14.37
C ASN A 49 -29.28 0.88 15.02
N GLY A 50 -28.46 1.91 14.74
CA GLY A 50 -27.07 2.02 15.23
C GLY A 50 -26.04 1.20 14.45
N ARG A 51 -26.45 0.36 13.48
CA ARG A 51 -25.55 -0.45 12.65
C ARG A 51 -25.20 0.25 11.34
N GLN A 52 -23.96 0.08 10.91
CA GLN A 52 -23.50 0.58 9.62
C GLN A 52 -23.81 -0.42 8.49
N LEU A 53 -24.04 0.10 7.29
CA LEU A 53 -24.14 -0.69 6.06
C LEU A 53 -22.73 -1.10 5.65
N LEU A 54 -22.51 -2.41 5.53
CA LEU A 54 -21.25 -2.98 5.05
C LEU A 54 -21.48 -3.67 3.71
N VAL A 55 -20.66 -3.29 2.74
CA VAL A 55 -20.64 -3.86 1.39
C VAL A 55 -19.32 -4.60 1.20
N ASP A 56 -19.38 -5.77 0.58
CA ASP A 56 -18.21 -6.58 0.28
C ASP A 56 -17.35 -5.86 -0.77
N PHE A 57 -16.10 -5.56 -0.42
CA PHE A 57 -15.17 -4.87 -1.31
C PHE A 57 -14.89 -5.68 -2.58
N ASP A 58 -14.75 -7.00 -2.45
CA ASP A 58 -14.37 -7.90 -3.56
C ASP A 58 -15.51 -8.00 -4.59
N SER A 59 -16.74 -7.65 -4.20
CA SER A 59 -17.93 -7.62 -5.06
C SER A 59 -18.10 -6.33 -5.89
N LEU A 60 -17.31 -5.29 -5.58
CA LEU A 60 -17.40 -4.01 -6.28
C LEU A 60 -16.78 -4.09 -7.69
N PRO A 61 -17.16 -3.17 -8.60
CA PRO A 61 -16.43 -2.99 -9.86
C PRO A 61 -14.94 -2.70 -9.63
N LYS A 62 -14.07 -3.28 -10.46
CA LYS A 62 -12.59 -3.11 -10.37
C LYS A 62 -12.15 -1.64 -10.38
N GLU A 63 -12.85 -0.78 -11.12
CA GLU A 63 -12.58 0.66 -11.14
C GLU A 63 -12.76 1.31 -9.76
N ILE A 64 -13.79 0.89 -9.01
CA ILE A 64 -14.06 1.36 -7.66
C ILE A 64 -13.04 0.78 -6.69
N GLN A 65 -12.74 -0.52 -6.80
CA GLN A 65 -11.71 -1.18 -5.97
C GLN A 65 -10.35 -0.49 -6.09
N ASN A 66 -9.89 -0.25 -7.33
CA ASN A 66 -8.61 0.43 -7.59
C ASN A 66 -8.59 1.87 -7.09
N SER A 67 -9.73 2.57 -7.17
CA SER A 67 -9.84 3.98 -6.77
C SER A 67 -9.94 4.17 -5.24
N ILE A 68 -10.52 3.20 -4.52
CA ILE A 68 -10.53 3.17 -3.06
C ILE A 68 -9.18 2.65 -2.53
N GLY A 69 -8.56 1.73 -3.27
CA GLY A 69 -7.34 1.02 -2.89
C GLY A 69 -7.65 -0.22 -2.05
N ASP A 70 -7.01 -1.34 -2.36
CA ASP A 70 -7.08 -2.55 -1.53
C ASP A 70 -5.92 -2.54 -0.52
N PRO A 71 -6.19 -2.48 0.79
CA PRO A 71 -5.16 -2.57 1.83
C PRO A 71 -4.36 -3.88 1.76
N ARG A 72 -4.93 -4.95 1.21
CA ARG A 72 -4.28 -6.27 1.07
C ARG A 72 -3.20 -6.27 -0.01
N THR A 73 -3.32 -5.42 -1.02
CA THR A 73 -2.39 -5.38 -2.17
C THR A 73 -1.47 -4.18 -2.11
N MET A 74 -1.23 -3.59 -0.93
CA MET A 74 -0.28 -2.50 -0.78
C MET A 74 1.15 -3.03 -1.01
N HIS A 75 1.49 -3.25 -2.26
CA HIS A 75 2.80 -3.66 -2.73
C HIS A 75 3.56 -2.40 -3.12
N HIS A 76 4.19 -1.77 -2.12
CA HIS A 76 5.16 -0.73 -2.44
C HIS A 76 6.29 -1.37 -3.27
N PRO A 77 6.69 -0.80 -4.43
CA PRO A 77 7.70 -1.41 -5.31
C PRO A 77 9.02 -1.73 -4.58
N LEU A 78 9.40 -0.93 -3.59
CA LEU A 78 10.58 -1.17 -2.75
C LEU A 78 10.48 -2.41 -1.87
N LEU A 79 9.29 -2.84 -1.43
CA LEU A 79 9.14 -4.02 -0.57
C LEU A 79 9.70 -5.29 -1.20
N LYS A 80 9.72 -5.36 -2.54
CA LYS A 80 10.30 -6.49 -3.28
C LYS A 80 11.81 -6.63 -3.04
N PHE A 81 12.50 -5.52 -2.82
CA PHE A 81 13.96 -5.45 -2.71
C PHE A 81 14.44 -5.07 -1.31
N TRP A 82 13.51 -4.70 -0.43
CA TRP A 82 13.80 -4.28 0.92
C TRP A 82 14.16 -5.48 1.78
N GLU A 83 15.38 -5.42 2.32
CA GLU A 83 15.92 -6.37 3.28
C GLU A 83 16.98 -5.62 4.10
N ILE A 84 17.20 -6.02 5.35
CA ILE A 84 18.31 -5.48 6.15
C ILE A 84 19.60 -5.96 5.50
N ASN A 85 20.42 -5.02 5.01
CA ASN A 85 21.63 -5.37 4.28
C ASN A 85 22.76 -5.79 5.25
N PRO A 86 23.32 -7.01 5.13
CA PRO A 86 24.37 -7.48 6.04
C PRO A 86 25.65 -6.64 5.98
N ALA A 87 26.00 -6.09 4.82
CA ALA A 87 27.20 -5.26 4.67
C ALA A 87 27.01 -3.89 5.34
N ALA A 88 25.82 -3.31 5.26
CA ALA A 88 25.49 -2.08 6.01
C ALA A 88 25.53 -2.33 7.53
N THR A 89 24.96 -3.45 8.00
CA THR A 89 25.03 -3.84 9.41
C THR A 89 26.46 -3.99 9.88
N ALA A 90 27.29 -4.73 9.15
CA ALA A 90 28.70 -4.91 9.51
C ALA A 90 29.44 -3.56 9.57
N PHE A 91 29.23 -2.68 8.58
CA PHE A 91 29.88 -1.39 8.53
C PHE A 91 29.54 -0.50 9.74
N TYR A 92 28.25 -0.29 10.02
CA TYR A 92 27.84 0.63 11.08
C TYR A 92 28.03 0.08 12.49
N THR A 93 28.02 -1.24 12.67
CA THR A 93 28.29 -1.87 13.98
C THR A 93 29.76 -1.83 14.37
N THR A 94 30.68 -1.89 13.40
CA THR A 94 32.13 -1.82 13.65
C THR A 94 32.73 -0.44 13.37
N TYR A 95 31.90 0.58 13.11
CA TYR A 95 32.38 1.92 12.81
C TYR A 95 32.94 2.59 14.06
N GLU A 96 34.19 3.01 13.99
CA GLU A 96 34.94 3.69 15.03
C GLU A 96 35.30 5.10 14.55
N PHE A 97 35.05 6.11 15.38
CA PHE A 97 35.43 7.50 15.12
C PHE A 97 36.95 7.68 15.31
N GLU A 98 37.48 8.81 14.84
CA GLU A 98 38.91 9.15 15.02
C GLU A 98 39.31 9.20 16.51
N ASP A 99 38.35 9.46 17.39
CA ASP A 99 38.52 9.51 18.85
C ASP A 99 38.46 8.12 19.53
N GLY A 100 38.23 7.04 18.78
CA GLY A 100 38.13 5.66 19.28
C GLY A 100 36.74 5.26 19.80
N ASP A 101 35.79 6.19 19.81
CA ASP A 101 34.41 5.91 20.18
C ASP A 101 33.64 5.21 19.06
N TYR A 102 32.65 4.38 19.43
CA TYR A 102 31.75 3.73 18.50
C TYR A 102 30.51 4.58 18.23
N LEU A 103 29.87 4.34 17.08
CA LEU A 103 28.55 4.90 16.78
C LEU A 103 27.53 4.47 17.83
N LYS A 104 26.69 5.38 18.34
CA LYS A 104 25.62 5.02 19.28
C LYS A 104 24.62 4.08 18.61
N ILE A 105 24.08 3.13 19.38
CA ILE A 105 23.15 2.09 18.89
C ILE A 105 21.95 2.71 18.14
N GLU A 106 21.39 3.80 18.66
CA GLU A 106 20.28 4.54 18.04
C GLU A 106 20.60 4.97 16.59
N TYR A 107 21.80 5.52 16.38
CA TYR A 107 22.26 5.93 15.04
C TYR A 107 22.68 4.73 14.18
N GLN A 108 23.17 3.64 14.78
CA GLN A 108 23.47 2.42 14.04
C GLN A 108 22.20 1.87 13.38
N GLU A 109 21.11 1.71 14.14
CA GLU A 109 19.84 1.20 13.62
C GLU A 109 19.26 2.10 12.52
N GLU A 110 19.29 3.41 12.73
CA GLU A 110 18.83 4.38 11.74
C GLU A 110 19.65 4.31 10.45
N TYR A 111 20.98 4.33 10.56
CA TYR A 111 21.87 4.33 9.39
C TYR A 111 21.85 3.00 8.65
N ILE A 112 21.75 1.86 9.35
CA ILE A 112 21.58 0.55 8.74
C ILE A 112 20.27 0.50 7.95
N THR A 113 19.18 1.01 8.52
CA THR A 113 17.88 1.06 7.86
C THR A 113 17.92 1.95 6.62
N ASN A 114 18.45 3.17 6.76
CA ASN A 114 18.58 4.13 5.66
C ASN A 114 19.46 3.59 4.53
N ALA A 115 20.61 2.98 4.85
CA ALA A 115 21.48 2.36 3.87
C ALA A 115 20.79 1.17 3.17
N SER A 116 20.06 0.35 3.92
CA SER A 116 19.30 -0.78 3.37
C SER A 116 18.22 -0.33 2.39
N VAL A 117 17.51 0.77 2.69
CA VAL A 117 16.53 1.39 1.78
C VAL A 117 17.20 1.91 0.51
N LEU A 118 18.35 2.58 0.63
CA LEU A 118 19.10 3.09 -0.54
C LEU A 118 19.60 1.94 -1.43
N ILE A 119 20.03 0.82 -0.85
CA ILE A 119 20.44 -0.37 -1.60
C ILE A 119 19.23 -1.00 -2.32
N ALA A 120 18.07 -1.07 -1.66
CA ALA A 120 16.84 -1.54 -2.29
C ALA A 120 16.42 -0.63 -3.47
N LEU A 121 16.56 0.68 -3.35
CA LEU A 121 16.35 1.63 -4.44
C LEU A 121 17.29 1.42 -5.63
N LEU A 122 18.55 1.09 -5.38
CA LEU A 122 19.51 0.76 -6.45
C LEU A 122 19.06 -0.49 -7.21
N LYS A 123 18.63 -1.55 -6.53
CA LYS A 123 18.07 -2.75 -7.16
C LYS A 123 16.81 -2.44 -7.97
N LEU A 124 15.90 -1.62 -7.42
CA LEU A 124 14.69 -1.17 -8.12
C LEU A 124 15.01 -0.36 -9.38
N LYS A 125 16.05 0.49 -9.33
CA LYS A 125 16.55 1.25 -10.48
C LYS A 125 17.05 0.32 -11.59
N GLU A 126 17.81 -0.72 -11.25
CA GLU A 126 18.33 -1.69 -12.21
C GLU A 126 17.20 -2.47 -12.90
N GLU A 127 16.19 -2.90 -12.15
CA GLU A 127 15.01 -3.55 -12.71
C GLU A 127 14.25 -2.62 -13.67
N ARG A 128 14.05 -1.35 -13.31
CA ARG A 128 13.38 -0.39 -14.19
C ARG A 128 14.19 -0.10 -15.46
N LEU A 129 15.51 -0.07 -15.35
CA LEU A 129 16.40 0.09 -16.51
C LEU A 129 16.32 -1.11 -17.45
N SER A 130 16.28 -2.34 -16.91
CA SER A 130 16.15 -3.54 -17.73
C SER A 130 14.79 -3.58 -18.45
N LEU A 131 13.70 -3.24 -17.75
CA LEU A 131 12.35 -3.17 -18.33
C LEU A 131 12.20 -2.10 -19.42
N LYS A 132 12.88 -0.96 -19.28
CA LYS A 132 12.86 0.14 -20.27
C LYS A 132 13.91 0.01 -21.38
N GLY A 133 14.62 -1.12 -21.46
CA GLY A 133 15.68 -1.31 -22.46
C GLY A 133 16.79 -0.25 -22.37
N GLY A 134 17.14 0.18 -21.15
CA GLY A 134 18.20 1.17 -20.89
C GLY A 134 17.79 2.64 -20.97
N LYS A 135 16.53 2.96 -21.31
CA LYS A 135 16.05 4.36 -21.34
C LYS A 135 15.91 4.92 -19.92
N LYS A 136 16.64 6.01 -19.63
CA LYS A 136 16.71 6.65 -18.29
C LYS A 136 15.61 7.67 -18.02
N THR A 137 14.77 8.00 -19.00
CA THR A 137 13.76 9.07 -18.89
C THR A 137 12.72 8.77 -17.82
N GLY A 138 12.59 9.70 -16.86
CA GLY A 138 11.62 9.65 -15.76
C GLY A 138 11.93 8.65 -14.64
N ILE A 139 13.02 7.89 -14.72
CA ILE A 139 13.35 6.89 -13.70
C ILE A 139 13.70 7.57 -12.37
N MET A 140 14.52 8.62 -12.39
CA MET A 140 14.93 9.31 -11.16
C MET A 140 13.74 9.90 -10.40
N GLU A 141 12.80 10.52 -11.11
CA GLU A 141 11.59 11.07 -10.51
C GLU A 141 10.71 9.98 -9.91
N SER A 142 10.52 8.86 -10.63
CA SER A 142 9.77 7.73 -10.11
C SER A 142 10.39 7.14 -8.84
N LEU A 143 11.72 6.97 -8.81
CA LEU A 143 12.44 6.46 -7.63
C LEU A 143 12.34 7.41 -6.43
N ARG A 144 12.36 8.72 -6.68
CA ARG A 144 12.18 9.72 -5.63
C ARG A 144 10.78 9.64 -5.03
N ILE A 145 9.75 9.50 -5.85
CA ILE A 145 8.37 9.32 -5.39
C ILE A 145 8.28 8.07 -4.51
N ASP A 146 8.80 6.93 -5.00
CA ASP A 146 8.80 5.68 -4.23
C ASP A 146 9.55 5.80 -2.90
N LEU A 147 10.67 6.53 -2.86
CA LEU A 147 11.40 6.75 -1.60
C LEU A 147 10.55 7.55 -0.60
N ILE A 148 9.90 8.61 -1.06
CA ILE A 148 9.07 9.48 -0.21
C ILE A 148 7.85 8.72 0.30
N THR A 149 7.24 7.85 -0.51
CA THR A 149 6.04 7.09 -0.13
C THR A 149 6.33 5.85 0.71
N PHE A 150 7.59 5.46 0.90
CA PHE A 150 7.99 4.30 1.69
C PHE A 150 8.22 4.61 3.18
N ASN A 151 8.46 5.87 3.53
CA ASN A 151 8.55 6.37 4.91
C ASN A 151 7.16 6.63 5.49
#